data_AF-A0A8T1SG32-F1
#
_entry.id   AF-A0A8T1SG32-F1
#
_cell.length_a   1.000
_cell.length_b   1.000
_cell.length_c   1.000
_cell.angle_alpha   90.00
_cell.angle_beta   90.00
_cell.angle_gamma   90.00
#
_symmetry.space_group_name_H-M   'P 1'
#
loop_
_entity.id
_entity.type
_entity.pdbx_description
1 polymer ?
#
loop_
_entity_poly.entity_id
_entity_poly.type
_entity_poly.pdbx_seq_one_letter_code
_entity_poly.pdbx_strand_id
1 'polypeptide(L)'
;GSAGYNAWRQFCGLSQPRNLAELSEVLGNPKLAKKFMDLYGTPDNIDIWIGAMAEPFVPNGRVGPLLSCIIGTQFRKLRDGDRFWWENPGVFTPQQRRALSRSSLSRVLCDNTRIREVPRNVFKVNCYPEAFVNCRVIDRLELSPWRQRRN
;
A
#
# COMPACT_ATOMS: atom_id res chain seq x y z
N GLY A 1 23.42 -0.10 10.84
CA GLY A 1 22.47 -0.88 11.65
C GLY A 1 21.14 -0.16 11.65
N SER A 2 20.04 -0.87 11.46
CA SER A 2 18.70 -0.28 11.55
C SER A 2 18.41 0.14 12.99
N ALA A 3 17.78 1.30 13.18
CA ALA A 3 17.30 1.68 14.51
C ALA A 3 16.20 0.70 14.98
N GLY A 4 16.10 0.50 16.29
CA GLY A 4 15.12 -0.41 16.90
C GLY A 4 13.69 0.10 16.83
N TYR A 5 12.74 -0.77 17.16
CA TYR A 5 11.29 -0.54 17.06
C TYR A 5 10.82 0.78 17.68
N ASN A 6 11.24 1.09 18.91
CA ASN A 6 10.80 2.32 19.60
C ASN A 6 11.34 3.60 18.95
N ALA A 7 12.52 3.58 18.33
CA ALA A 7 13.03 4.73 17.59
C ALA A 7 12.14 5.05 16.38
N TRP A 8 11.63 4.03 15.70
CA TRP A 8 10.68 4.20 14.60
C TRP A 8 9.28 4.61 15.07
N ARG A 9 8.81 4.08 16.21
CA ARG A 9 7.58 4.58 16.84
C ARG A 9 7.69 6.05 17.20
N GLN A 10 8.81 6.47 17.77
CA GLN A 10 9.09 7.88 18.07
C GLN A 10 9.10 8.74 16.80
N PHE A 11 9.77 8.31 15.74
CA PHE A 11 9.77 8.99 14.44
C PHE A 11 8.34 9.21 13.90
N CYS A 12 7.46 8.24 14.12
CA CYS A 12 6.05 8.31 13.72
C CYS A 12 5.12 8.98 14.75
N GLY A 13 5.65 9.53 15.85
CA GLY A 13 4.84 10.17 16.89
C GLY A 13 3.94 9.19 17.68
N LEU A 14 4.25 7.90 17.67
CA LEU A 14 3.53 6.85 18.37
C LEU A 14 4.14 6.60 19.75
N SER A 15 3.37 6.07 20.70
CA SER A 15 3.85 5.69 22.04
C SER A 15 5.10 4.79 21.98
N GLN A 16 6.03 4.94 22.92
CA GLN A 16 7.23 4.07 23.02
C GLN A 16 7.09 3.16 24.25
N PRO A 17 6.56 1.93 24.10
CA PRO A 17 6.37 1.04 25.23
C PRO A 17 7.70 0.70 25.90
N ARG A 18 7.73 0.76 27.24
CA ARG A 18 8.95 0.53 28.05
C ARG A 18 8.94 -0.79 28.81
N ASN A 19 7.78 -1.42 28.93
CA ASN A 19 7.60 -2.64 29.71
C ASN A 19 6.58 -3.57 29.04
N LEU A 20 6.41 -4.76 29.63
CA LEU A 20 5.51 -5.78 29.11
C LEU A 20 4.05 -5.31 29.03
N ALA A 21 3.56 -4.53 29.99
CA ALA A 21 2.16 -4.08 30.01
C ALA A 21 1.89 -3.10 28.84
N GLU A 22 2.76 -2.11 28.67
CA GLU A 22 2.65 -1.14 27.58
C GLU A 22 2.82 -1.79 26.20
N LEU A 23 3.77 -2.73 26.05
CA LEU A 23 3.93 -3.46 24.79
C LEU A 23 2.72 -4.34 24.51
N SER A 24 2.11 -4.95 25.55
CA SER A 24 0.90 -5.77 25.42
C SER A 24 -0.28 -4.95 24.91
N GLU A 25 -0.42 -3.71 25.37
CA GLU A 25 -1.44 -2.77 24.90
C GLU A 25 -1.20 -2.38 23.44
N VAL A 26 0.04 -2.00 23.09
CA VAL A 26 0.41 -1.63 21.72
C VAL A 26 0.14 -2.75 20.72
N LEU A 27 0.45 -4.00 21.09
CA LEU A 27 0.25 -5.16 20.22
C LEU A 27 -1.18 -5.73 20.28
N GLY A 28 -2.00 -5.31 21.25
CA GLY A 28 -3.29 -5.93 21.55
C GLY A 28 -3.17 -7.43 21.86
N ASN A 29 -1.98 -7.90 22.27
CA ASN A 29 -1.66 -9.32 22.39
C ASN A 29 -0.61 -9.56 23.48
N PRO A 30 -1.04 -9.78 24.74
CA PRO A 30 -0.12 -9.96 25.87
C PRO A 30 0.80 -11.18 25.73
N LYS A 31 0.32 -12.26 25.10
CA LYS A 31 1.12 -13.47 24.89
C LYS A 31 2.26 -13.22 23.91
N LEU A 32 2.02 -12.45 22.85
CA LEU A 32 3.04 -12.07 21.88
C LEU A 32 4.04 -11.07 22.48
N ALA A 33 3.55 -10.06 23.19
CA ALA A 33 4.40 -9.10 23.90
C ALA A 33 5.36 -9.79 24.88
N LYS A 34 4.88 -10.81 25.63
CA LYS A 34 5.74 -11.60 26.51
C LYS A 34 6.87 -12.29 25.76
N LYS A 35 6.60 -12.93 24.62
CA LYS A 35 7.64 -13.56 23.79
C LYS A 35 8.67 -12.55 23.28
N PHE A 36 8.25 -11.34 22.92
CA PHE A 36 9.19 -10.29 22.55
C PHE A 36 10.08 -9.88 23.72
N MET A 37 9.50 -9.67 24.90
CA MET A 37 10.28 -9.32 26.10
C MET A 37 11.25 -10.43 26.50
N ASP A 38 10.84 -11.69 26.41
CA ASP A 38 11.70 -12.85 26.74
C ASP A 38 12.91 -12.96 25.79
N LEU A 39 12.75 -12.58 24.51
CA LEU A 39 13.80 -12.67 23.49
C LEU A 39 14.69 -11.43 23.39
N TYR A 40 14.10 -10.23 23.46
CA TYR A 40 14.80 -8.96 23.20
C TYR A 40 15.14 -8.19 24.48
N GLY A 41 14.59 -8.58 25.64
CA GLY A 41 14.80 -7.95 26.94
C GLY A 41 14.10 -6.59 27.11
N THR A 42 14.10 -5.75 26.08
CA THR A 42 13.46 -4.44 26.03
C THR A 42 12.78 -4.21 24.65
N PRO A 43 11.64 -3.50 24.60
CA PRO A 43 11.04 -3.10 23.32
C PRO A 43 11.96 -2.25 22.43
N ASP A 44 12.95 -1.55 22.99
CA ASP A 44 13.92 -0.76 22.24
C ASP A 44 14.80 -1.60 21.31
N ASN A 45 15.05 -2.87 21.69
CA ASN A 45 15.90 -3.79 20.95
C ASN A 45 15.15 -4.59 19.89
N ILE A 46 13.81 -4.51 19.84
CA ILE A 46 13.02 -5.25 18.86
C ILE A 46 13.36 -4.74 17.45
N ASP A 47 13.71 -5.66 16.55
CA ASP A 47 13.94 -5.33 15.14
C ASP A 47 12.67 -4.74 14.52
N ILE A 48 12.83 -3.66 13.76
CA ILE A 48 11.71 -2.92 13.17
C ILE A 48 10.76 -3.82 12.37
N TRP A 49 11.29 -4.76 11.58
CA TRP A 49 10.47 -5.59 10.70
C TRP A 49 9.47 -6.43 11.49
N ILE A 50 9.92 -7.15 12.50
CA ILE A 50 9.06 -8.02 13.29
C ILE A 50 8.17 -7.23 14.25
N GLY A 51 8.69 -6.14 14.83
CA GLY A 51 7.91 -5.27 15.71
C GLY A 51 6.76 -4.60 14.98
N ALA A 52 7.02 -4.03 13.80
CA ALA A 52 6.01 -3.31 13.03
C ALA A 52 4.98 -4.25 12.38
N MET A 53 5.37 -5.48 12.01
CA MET A 53 4.45 -6.52 11.51
C MET A 53 3.56 -7.10 12.62
N ALA A 54 3.98 -7.03 13.89
CA ALA A 54 3.22 -7.53 15.02
C ALA A 54 2.10 -6.58 15.47
N GLU A 55 2.12 -5.32 15.03
CA GLU A 55 1.07 -4.36 15.35
C GLU A 55 -0.27 -4.74 14.70
N PRO A 56 -1.41 -4.56 15.40
CA PRO A 56 -2.73 -4.85 14.84
C PRO A 56 -3.04 -3.92 13.67
N PHE A 57 -3.79 -4.43 12.68
CA PHE A 57 -4.15 -3.64 11.51
C PHE A 57 -5.00 -2.42 11.86
N VAL A 58 -4.73 -1.30 11.19
CA VAL A 58 -5.61 -0.13 11.23
C VAL A 58 -6.95 -0.43 10.54
N PRO A 59 -8.05 0.29 10.87
CA PRO A 59 -9.34 0.13 10.20
C PRO A 59 -9.21 0.26 8.68
N ASN A 60 -9.80 -0.69 7.94
CA ASN A 60 -9.72 -0.80 6.48
C ASN A 60 -8.29 -0.95 5.89
N GLY A 61 -7.28 -1.18 6.73
CA GLY A 61 -5.90 -1.42 6.33
C GLY A 61 -5.49 -2.89 6.40
N ARG A 62 -4.23 -3.14 6.04
CA ARG A 62 -3.56 -4.45 6.15
C ARG A 62 -2.18 -4.36 6.82
N VAL A 63 -1.91 -3.23 7.46
CA VAL A 63 -0.71 -2.97 8.24
C VAL A 63 -1.08 -2.19 9.50
N GLY A 64 -0.25 -2.28 10.54
CA GLY A 64 -0.44 -1.52 11.78
C GLY A 64 -0.04 -0.04 11.67
N PRO A 65 -0.26 0.74 12.74
CA PRO A 65 0.04 2.17 12.80
C PRO A 65 1.47 2.54 12.37
N LEU A 66 2.48 1.80 12.83
CA LEU A 66 3.89 2.10 12.50
C LEU A 66 4.18 1.92 11.01
N LEU A 67 3.81 0.76 10.45
CA LEU A 67 3.97 0.51 9.02
C LEU A 67 3.14 1.48 8.17
N SER A 68 1.93 1.85 8.60
CA SER A 68 1.10 2.86 7.92
C SER A 68 1.83 4.20 7.81
N CYS A 69 2.44 4.68 8.90
CA CYS A 69 3.25 5.89 8.90
C CYS A 69 4.46 5.79 7.96
N ILE A 70 5.25 4.71 8.07
CA ILE A 70 6.49 4.53 7.28
C ILE A 70 6.16 4.44 5.79
N ILE A 71 5.26 3.55 5.42
CA ILE A 71 4.83 3.30 4.03
C ILE A 71 4.20 4.60 3.48
N GLY A 72 3.24 5.18 4.19
CA GLY A 72 2.57 6.41 3.75
C GLY A 72 3.52 7.59 3.58
N THR A 73 4.48 7.76 4.49
CA THR A 73 5.51 8.80 4.37
C THR A 73 6.38 8.58 3.14
N GLN A 74 6.81 7.35 2.87
CA GLN A 74 7.63 7.04 1.70
C GLN A 74 6.85 7.25 0.39
N PHE A 75 5.63 6.72 0.28
CA PHE A 75 4.79 6.90 -0.91
C PHE A 75 4.48 8.37 -1.18
N ARG A 76 4.20 9.17 -0.14
CA ARG A 76 4.00 10.62 -0.28
C ARG A 76 5.25 11.31 -0.82
N LYS A 77 6.43 11.02 -0.25
CA LYS A 77 7.70 11.61 -0.71
C LYS A 77 8.00 11.26 -2.16
N LEU A 78 7.75 10.01 -2.57
CA LEU A 78 7.92 9.58 -3.96
C LEU A 78 7.00 10.33 -4.90
N ARG A 79 5.71 10.47 -4.54
CA ARG A 79 4.74 11.21 -5.34
C ARG A 79 5.07 12.70 -5.43
N ASP A 80 5.26 13.36 -4.30
CA ASP A 80 5.41 14.81 -4.21
C ASP A 80 6.79 15.27 -4.74
N GLY A 81 7.80 14.39 -4.67
CA GLY A 81 9.15 14.65 -5.18
C GLY A 81 9.37 14.27 -6.65
N ASP A 82 8.41 13.63 -7.31
CA ASP A 82 8.54 13.22 -8.70
C ASP A 82 8.06 14.31 -9.65
N ARG A 83 9.03 14.93 -10.35
CA ARG A 83 8.75 15.92 -11.40
C ARG A 83 7.87 15.36 -12.52
N PHE A 84 7.94 14.06 -12.79
CA PHE A 84 7.18 13.36 -13.82
C PHE A 84 5.95 12.62 -13.27
N TRP A 85 5.52 12.91 -12.04
CA TRP A 85 4.28 12.38 -11.51
C TRP A 85 3.12 12.65 -12.49
N TRP A 86 2.35 11.62 -12.83
CA TRP A 86 1.41 11.66 -13.98
C TRP A 86 0.30 12.72 -13.84
N GLU A 87 0.00 13.17 -12.61
CA GLU A 87 -0.98 14.23 -12.37
C GLU A 87 -0.39 15.64 -12.45
N ASN A 88 0.95 15.78 -12.46
CA ASN A 88 1.59 17.09 -12.52
C ASN A 88 1.22 17.82 -13.83
N PRO A 89 0.91 19.12 -13.77
CA PRO A 89 0.68 19.94 -14.95
C PRO A 89 1.86 19.88 -15.92
N GLY A 90 1.59 19.71 -17.20
CA GLY A 90 2.61 19.63 -18.25
C GLY A 90 3.17 18.24 -18.52
N VAL A 91 3.01 17.26 -17.61
CA VAL A 91 3.42 15.86 -17.89
C VAL A 91 2.49 15.22 -18.91
N PHE A 92 1.17 15.34 -18.68
CA PHE A 92 0.14 14.92 -19.61
C PHE A 92 -0.86 16.06 -19.86
N THR A 93 -1.49 16.06 -21.02
CA THR A 93 -2.62 16.96 -21.29
C THR A 93 -3.84 16.55 -20.46
N PRO A 94 -4.82 17.46 -20.23
CA PRO A 94 -6.05 17.10 -19.53
C PRO A 94 -6.81 15.93 -20.18
N GLN A 95 -6.75 15.80 -21.52
CA GLN A 95 -7.39 14.70 -22.24
C GLN A 95 -6.66 13.37 -21.98
N GLN A 96 -5.32 13.39 -21.99
CA GLN A 96 -4.50 12.23 -21.66
C GLN A 96 -4.70 11.76 -20.21
N ARG A 97 -4.76 12.67 -19.24
CA ARG A 97 -5.04 12.32 -17.83
C ARG A 97 -6.40 11.65 -17.65
N ARG A 98 -7.45 12.13 -18.34
CA ARG A 98 -8.78 11.50 -18.32
C ARG A 98 -8.79 10.09 -18.91
N ALA A 99 -7.95 9.82 -19.90
CA ALA A 99 -7.78 8.46 -20.43
C ALA A 99 -7.06 7.57 -19.41
N LEU A 100 -5.95 8.05 -18.84
CA LEU A 100 -5.15 7.31 -17.85
C LEU A 100 -5.95 6.96 -16.60
N SER A 101 -6.79 7.85 -16.09
CA SER A 101 -7.57 7.64 -14.86
C SER A 101 -8.59 6.50 -14.95
N ARG A 102 -8.88 5.98 -16.15
CA ARG A 102 -9.77 4.83 -16.38
C ARG A 102 -9.02 3.50 -16.46
N SER A 103 -7.70 3.53 -16.40
CA SER A 103 -6.87 2.32 -16.48
C SER A 103 -7.15 1.41 -15.28
N SER A 104 -7.13 0.09 -15.52
CA SER A 104 -7.27 -0.92 -14.47
C SER A 104 -6.31 -2.08 -14.72
N LEU A 105 -5.84 -2.74 -13.65
CA LEU A 105 -5.03 -3.95 -13.78
C LEU A 105 -5.84 -5.08 -14.46
N SER A 106 -7.15 -5.12 -14.27
CA SER A 106 -8.05 -6.01 -15.01
C SER A 106 -7.93 -5.81 -16.53
N ARG A 107 -7.90 -4.56 -17.01
CA ARG A 107 -7.71 -4.27 -18.44
C ARG A 107 -6.33 -4.71 -18.93
N VAL A 108 -5.28 -4.45 -18.15
CA VAL A 108 -3.91 -4.88 -18.48
C VAL A 108 -3.86 -6.41 -18.66
N LEU A 109 -4.48 -7.18 -17.77
CA LEU A 109 -4.57 -8.63 -17.91
C LEU A 109 -5.33 -9.05 -19.17
N CYS A 110 -6.47 -8.41 -19.45
CA CYS A 110 -7.27 -8.71 -20.63
C CYS A 110 -6.57 -8.38 -21.97
N ASP A 111 -5.72 -7.34 -22.02
CA ASP A 111 -4.99 -6.97 -23.24
C ASP A 111 -3.74 -7.81 -23.50
N ASN A 112 -3.12 -8.35 -22.44
CA ASN A 112 -1.79 -8.96 -22.52
C ASN A 112 -1.77 -10.47 -22.20
N THR A 113 -2.94 -11.09 -22.00
CA THR A 113 -3.05 -12.53 -21.72
C THR A 113 -4.18 -13.16 -22.52
N ARG A 114 -4.34 -14.49 -22.43
CA ARG A 114 -5.46 -15.23 -23.04
C ARG A 114 -6.69 -15.32 -22.12
N ILE A 115 -6.65 -14.69 -20.94
CA ILE A 115 -7.76 -14.68 -19.98
C ILE A 115 -8.94 -13.89 -20.58
N ARG A 116 -10.15 -14.44 -20.48
CA ARG A 116 -11.37 -13.84 -21.05
C ARG A 116 -12.32 -13.25 -20.01
N GLU A 117 -12.15 -13.63 -18.75
CA GLU A 117 -12.98 -13.18 -17.64
C GLU A 117 -12.11 -12.75 -16.47
N VAL A 118 -12.41 -11.59 -15.93
CA VAL A 118 -11.63 -10.95 -14.85
C VAL A 118 -12.59 -10.28 -13.87
N PRO A 119 -12.21 -10.13 -12.60
CA PRO A 119 -12.95 -9.27 -11.69
C PRO A 119 -12.74 -7.80 -12.06
N ARG A 120 -13.70 -6.93 -11.70
CA ARG A 120 -13.54 -5.48 -11.90
C ARG A 120 -12.45 -4.86 -11.02
N ASN A 121 -12.24 -5.42 -9.83
CA ASN A 121 -11.17 -5.02 -8.92
C ASN A 121 -10.39 -6.24 -8.44
N VAL A 122 -9.21 -6.44 -9.02
CA VAL A 122 -8.31 -7.57 -8.74
C VAL A 122 -7.69 -7.55 -7.35
N PHE A 123 -7.75 -6.42 -6.62
CA PHE A 123 -7.17 -6.30 -5.28
C PHE A 123 -8.14 -6.74 -4.17
N LYS A 124 -9.39 -7.08 -4.50
CA LYS A 124 -10.37 -7.62 -3.55
C LYS A 124 -10.45 -9.14 -3.67
N VAL A 125 -11.01 -9.78 -2.64
CA VAL A 125 -11.43 -11.18 -2.75
C VAL A 125 -12.56 -11.24 -3.78
N ASN A 126 -12.41 -12.12 -4.76
CA ASN A 126 -13.37 -12.33 -5.83
C ASN A 126 -13.68 -13.83 -5.92
N CYS A 127 -14.96 -14.18 -6.03
CA CYS A 127 -15.42 -15.55 -6.22
C CYS A 127 -15.87 -15.74 -7.67
N TYR A 128 -15.38 -16.80 -8.30
CA TYR A 128 -15.83 -17.20 -9.64
C TYR A 128 -17.04 -18.14 -9.51
N PRO A 129 -18.08 -18.00 -10.36
CA PRO A 129 -18.18 -17.06 -11.48
C PRO A 129 -18.74 -15.66 -11.15
N GLU A 130 -19.33 -15.46 -9.97
CA GLU A 130 -20.23 -14.33 -9.70
C GLU A 130 -19.56 -12.96 -9.80
N ALA A 131 -18.30 -12.86 -9.37
CA ALA A 131 -17.54 -11.60 -9.36
C ALA A 131 -16.75 -11.35 -10.66
N PHE A 132 -16.84 -12.26 -11.63
CA PHE A 132 -16.07 -12.20 -12.86
C PHE A 132 -16.93 -11.70 -14.02
N VAL A 133 -16.33 -10.88 -14.88
CA VAL A 133 -16.99 -10.33 -16.07
C VAL A 133 -16.12 -10.55 -17.29
N ASN A 134 -16.75 -10.65 -18.46
CA ASN A 134 -16.04 -10.78 -19.70
C ASN A 134 -15.14 -9.55 -19.97
N CYS A 135 -13.92 -9.76 -20.45
CA CYS A 135 -12.97 -8.72 -20.81
C CYS A 135 -13.51 -7.66 -21.79
N ARG A 136 -14.58 -7.95 -22.53
CA ARG A 136 -15.26 -6.99 -23.42
C ARG A 136 -15.94 -5.84 -22.66
N VAL A 137 -16.32 -6.01 -21.40
CA VAL A 137 -17.00 -4.98 -20.59
C VAL A 137 -16.05 -4.20 -19.66
N ILE A 138 -14.74 -4.45 -19.79
CA ILE A 138 -13.70 -3.69 -19.08
C ILE A 138 -13.16 -2.62 -20.01
N ASP A 139 -13.29 -1.37 -19.57
CA ASP A 139 -12.86 -0.18 -20.30
C ASP A 139 -11.42 -0.29 -20.82
N ARG A 140 -11.23 0.07 -22.08
CA ARG A 140 -9.92 0.15 -22.74
C ARG A 140 -9.28 1.51 -22.52
N LEU A 141 -7.95 1.53 -22.58
CA LEU A 141 -7.21 2.79 -22.60
C LEU A 141 -7.41 3.49 -23.94
N GLU A 142 -8.02 4.68 -23.90
CA GLU A 142 -8.20 5.53 -25.08
C GLU A 142 -6.90 6.24 -25.45
N LEU A 143 -6.23 5.77 -26.51
CA LEU A 143 -4.95 6.33 -26.99
C LEU A 143 -5.10 7.49 -27.98
N SER A 144 -6.33 7.81 -28.42
CA SER A 144 -6.58 8.92 -29.35
C SER A 144 -6.03 10.28 -28.90
N PRO A 145 -5.93 10.64 -27.60
CA PRO A 145 -5.30 11.89 -27.15
C PRO A 145 -3.78 11.99 -27.37
N TRP A 146 -3.10 10.91 -27.76
CA TRP A 146 -1.68 10.91 -28.10
C TRP A 146 -1.41 11.08 -29.60
N ARG A 147 -2.46 11.08 -30.42
CA ARG A 147 -2.30 11.24 -31.87
C ARG A 147 -1.73 12.62 -32.20
N GLN A 148 -0.50 12.64 -32.68
CA GLN A 148 0.12 13.83 -33.26
C GLN A 148 -0.24 13.92 -34.74
N ARG A 149 -0.65 15.10 -35.20
CA ARG A 149 -0.74 15.38 -36.64
C ARG A 149 0.62 15.88 -37.10
N ARG A 150 1.20 15.24 -38.10
CA ARG A 150 2.24 15.87 -38.92
C ARG A 150 1.52 16.84 -39.86
N ASN A 151 1.94 18.10 -39.83
CA ASN A 151 1.62 19.05 -40.88
C ASN A 151 2.40 18.70 -42.14
#